data_AF-A0A075GHD2-F1
#
_entry.id   AF-A0A075GHD2-F1
#
_cell.length_a   1.000
_cell.length_b   1.000
_cell.length_c   1.000
_cell.angle_alpha   90.00
_cell.angle_beta   90.00
_cell.angle_gamma   90.00
#
_symmetry.space_group_name_H-M   'P 1'
#
loop_
_entity.id
_entity.type
_entity.pdbx_description
1 polymer ?
#
loop_
_entity_poly.entity_id
_entity_poly.type
_entity_poly.pdbx_seq_one_letter_code
_entity_poly.pdbx_strand_id
1 'polypeptide(L)'
;MFKEGNLDRERFLEFAEEHKDEMSKIILRYNSLQIPNGFETAVELFKLSSETQLESDIQIMEWVKTGNDAAHIRSDVLLQESFDYEMAALAEYKLAQGPINP
;
A
#
# COMPACT_ATOMS: atom_id res chain seq x y z
N MET A 1 17.51 1.01 -1.27
CA MET A 1 17.95 -0.23 -1.95
C MET A 1 18.42 -0.03 -3.40
N PHE A 2 17.56 0.27 -4.38
CA PHE A 2 18.02 0.50 -5.78
C PHE A 2 18.83 1.80 -5.93
N LYS A 3 18.33 2.91 -5.40
CA LYS A 3 18.98 4.24 -5.42
C LYS A 3 20.32 4.29 -4.67
N GLU A 4 20.55 3.33 -3.78
CA GLU A 4 21.79 3.17 -2.99
C GLU A 4 22.82 2.26 -3.70
N GLY A 5 22.47 1.71 -4.88
CA GLY A 5 23.33 0.77 -5.61
C GLY A 5 23.41 -0.63 -5.00
N ASN A 6 22.58 -0.94 -4.00
CA ASN A 6 22.60 -2.21 -3.26
C ASN A 6 21.91 -3.36 -4.01
N LEU A 7 21.11 -3.04 -5.05
CA LEU A 7 20.40 -4.02 -5.87
C LEU A 7 20.57 -3.67 -7.34
N ASP A 8 20.85 -4.69 -8.15
CA ASP A 8 20.81 -4.56 -9.60
C ASP A 8 19.36 -4.30 -10.07
N ARG A 9 19.24 -3.61 -11.21
CA ARG A 9 17.97 -3.22 -11.81
C ARG A 9 17.08 -4.41 -12.14
N GLU A 10 17.64 -5.47 -12.74
CA GLU A 10 16.87 -6.64 -13.17
C GLU A 10 16.30 -7.37 -11.96
N ARG A 11 17.13 -7.63 -10.95
CA ARG A 11 16.70 -8.25 -9.70
C ARG A 11 15.70 -7.40 -8.92
N PHE A 12 15.82 -6.07 -8.96
CA PHE A 12 14.84 -5.19 -8.32
C PHE A 12 13.47 -5.34 -9.00
N LEU A 13 13.44 -5.32 -10.34
CA LEU A 13 12.22 -5.42 -11.10
C LEU A 13 11.55 -6.80 -10.97
N GLU A 14 12.34 -7.88 -10.91
CA GLU A 14 11.82 -9.23 -10.64
C GLU A 14 11.11 -9.29 -9.28
N PHE A 15 11.78 -8.80 -8.22
CA PHE A 15 11.18 -8.75 -6.88
C PHE A 15 9.94 -7.86 -6.81
N ALA A 16 9.98 -6.70 -7.47
CA ALA A 16 8.85 -5.76 -7.47
C ALA A 16 7.64 -6.33 -8.22
N GLU A 17 7.86 -7.09 -9.30
CA GLU A 17 6.78 -7.75 -10.03
C GLU A 17 6.11 -8.84 -9.17
N GLU A 18 6.89 -9.66 -8.47
CA GLU A 18 6.37 -10.65 -7.51
C GLU A 18 5.57 -9.95 -6.39
N HIS A 19 6.12 -8.88 -5.82
CA HIS A 19 5.45 -8.10 -4.79
C HIS A 19 4.11 -7.53 -5.26
N LYS A 20 4.07 -6.94 -6.46
CA LYS A 20 2.87 -6.37 -7.08
C LYS A 20 1.77 -7.43 -7.22
N ASP A 21 2.12 -8.64 -7.65
CA ASP A 21 1.17 -9.74 -7.81
C ASP A 21 0.63 -10.23 -6.47
N GLU A 22 1.48 -10.38 -5.45
CA GLU A 22 1.05 -10.76 -4.10
C GLU A 22 0.18 -9.68 -3.44
N MET A 23 0.56 -8.40 -3.57
CA MET A 23 -0.23 -7.29 -3.04
C MET A 23 -1.59 -7.19 -3.73
N SER A 24 -1.66 -7.40 -5.05
CA SER A 24 -2.92 -7.46 -5.79
C SER A 24 -3.84 -8.57 -5.26
N LYS A 25 -3.29 -9.75 -4.95
CA LYS A 25 -4.07 -10.85 -4.34
C LYS A 25 -4.60 -10.47 -2.96
N ILE A 26 -3.81 -9.78 -2.14
CA ILE A 26 -4.22 -9.30 -0.81
C ILE A 26 -5.36 -8.28 -0.96
N ILE A 27 -5.23 -7.30 -1.85
CA ILE A 27 -6.24 -6.27 -2.10
C ILE A 27 -7.58 -6.91 -2.50
N LEU A 28 -7.56 -7.91 -3.37
CA LEU A 28 -8.77 -8.61 -3.79
C LEU A 28 -9.52 -9.28 -2.63
N ARG A 29 -8.83 -9.68 -1.56
CA ARG A 29 -9.45 -10.33 -0.40
C ARG A 29 -10.38 -9.40 0.36
N TYR A 30 -10.15 -8.08 0.34
CA TYR A 30 -11.04 -7.10 0.99
C TYR A 30 -12.48 -7.22 0.49
N ASN A 31 -12.69 -7.52 -0.80
CA ASN A 31 -14.02 -7.67 -1.40
C ASN A 31 -14.81 -8.87 -0.86
N SER A 32 -14.14 -9.78 -0.14
CA SER A 32 -14.73 -11.02 0.38
C SER A 32 -14.76 -11.09 1.91
N LEU A 33 -14.30 -10.04 2.60
CA LEU A 33 -14.29 -10.01 4.06
C LEU A 33 -15.71 -9.98 4.61
N GLN A 34 -15.98 -10.82 5.60
CA GLN A 34 -17.14 -10.64 6.47
C GLN A 34 -16.78 -9.61 7.53
N ILE A 35 -17.17 -8.36 7.30
CA ILE A 35 -16.83 -7.24 8.16
C ILE A 35 -17.83 -7.18 9.32
N PRO A 36 -17.38 -7.21 10.59
CA PRO A 36 -18.26 -6.98 11.73
C PRO A 36 -18.83 -5.55 11.71
N ASN A 37 -20.07 -5.39 12.18
CA ASN A 37 -20.70 -4.08 12.27
C ASN A 37 -19.83 -3.07 13.04
N GLY A 38 -19.66 -1.88 12.47
CA GLY A 38 -18.87 -0.80 13.03
C GLY A 38 -17.42 -0.74 12.52
N PHE A 39 -16.94 -1.76 11.81
CA PHE A 39 -15.57 -1.81 11.26
C PHE A 39 -15.51 -1.45 9.76
N GLU A 40 -16.63 -1.16 9.12
CA GLU A 40 -16.72 -0.94 7.67
C GLU A 40 -15.79 0.16 7.19
N THR A 41 -15.83 1.33 7.86
CA THR A 41 -14.96 2.48 7.51
C THR A 41 -13.48 2.15 7.67
N ALA A 42 -13.11 1.45 8.74
CA ALA A 42 -11.72 1.04 8.96
C ALA A 42 -11.23 0.10 7.85
N VAL A 43 -12.06 -0.88 7.47
CA VAL A 43 -11.73 -1.84 6.41
C VAL A 43 -11.65 -1.14 5.04
N GLU A 44 -12.53 -0.20 4.74
CA GLU A 44 -12.48 0.60 3.51
C GLU A 44 -11.19 1.43 3.43
N LEU A 45 -10.80 2.08 4.52
CA LEU A 45 -9.56 2.87 4.58
C LEU A 45 -8.30 1.99 4.49
N PHE A 46 -8.28 0.81 5.12
CA PHE A 46 -7.17 -0.14 4.95
C PHE A 46 -7.05 -0.64 3.51
N LYS A 47 -8.19 -0.88 2.85
CA LYS A 47 -8.21 -1.24 1.42
C LYS A 47 -7.63 -0.10 0.58
N LEU A 48 -8.10 1.13 0.80
CA LEU A 48 -7.64 2.31 0.08
C LEU A 48 -6.13 2.53 0.27
N SER A 49 -5.64 2.44 1.51
CA SER A 49 -4.21 2.46 1.82
C SER A 49 -3.42 1.42 1.02
N SER A 50 -3.89 0.16 0.99
CA SER A 50 -3.23 -0.93 0.27
C SER A 50 -3.21 -0.68 -1.25
N GLU A 51 -4.30 -0.19 -1.81
CA GLU A 51 -4.41 0.17 -3.25
C GLU A 51 -3.48 1.34 -3.61
N THR A 52 -3.41 2.36 -2.76
CA THR A 52 -2.52 3.52 -2.97
C THR A 52 -1.05 3.12 -2.84
N GLN A 53 -0.70 2.22 -1.91
CA GLN A 53 0.65 1.68 -1.79
C GLN A 53 1.04 0.92 -3.07
N LEU A 54 0.16 0.05 -3.58
CA LEU A 54 0.43 -0.70 -4.82
C LEU A 54 0.64 0.23 -6.02
N GLU A 55 -0.14 1.31 -6.12
CA GLU A 55 0.06 2.31 -7.18
C GLU A 55 1.42 3.02 -7.02
N SER A 56 1.84 3.33 -5.78
CA SER A 56 3.18 3.84 -5.52
C SER A 56 4.28 2.89 -6.01
N ASP A 57 4.15 1.60 -5.72
CA ASP A 57 5.11 0.57 -6.15
C ASP A 57 5.19 0.49 -7.68
N ILE A 58 4.07 0.57 -8.38
CA ILE A 58 4.01 0.63 -9.85
C ILE A 58 4.78 1.86 -10.38
N GLN A 59 4.63 3.02 -9.74
CA GLN A 59 5.37 4.23 -10.13
C GLN A 59 6.88 4.10 -9.86
N ILE A 60 7.31 3.42 -8.79
CA ILE A 60 8.75 3.10 -8.59
C ILE A 60 9.25 2.18 -9.69
N MET A 61 8.51 1.12 -10.02
CA MET A 61 8.90 0.21 -11.09
C MET A 61 9.06 0.95 -12.42
N GLU A 62 8.15 1.88 -12.73
CA GLU A 62 8.25 2.74 -13.91
C GLU A 62 9.51 3.61 -13.87
N TRP A 63 9.80 4.28 -12.76
CA TRP A 63 11.02 5.06 -12.61
C TRP A 63 12.29 4.20 -12.79
N VAL A 64 12.34 3.00 -12.20
CA VAL A 64 13.46 2.07 -12.39
C VAL A 64 13.56 1.56 -13.83
N LYS A 65 12.43 1.44 -14.54
CA LYS A 65 12.38 1.01 -15.95
C LYS A 65 12.80 2.13 -16.91
N THR A 66 12.47 3.39 -16.66
CA THR A 66 12.58 4.44 -17.67
C THR A 66 13.45 5.62 -17.25
N GLY A 67 13.81 5.74 -15.97
CA GLY A 67 14.47 6.91 -15.41
C GLY A 67 13.56 8.13 -15.31
N ASN A 68 12.24 7.95 -15.39
CA ASN A 68 11.27 9.05 -15.33
C ASN A 68 11.13 9.59 -13.90
N ASP A 69 11.82 10.69 -13.58
CA ASP A 69 11.79 11.31 -12.25
C ASP A 69 10.38 11.74 -11.81
N ALA A 70 9.47 12.05 -12.74
CA ALA A 70 8.08 12.35 -12.39
C ALA A 70 7.36 11.12 -11.81
N ALA A 71 7.73 9.90 -12.23
CA ALA A 71 7.21 8.67 -11.65
C ALA A 71 7.74 8.48 -10.22
N HIS A 72 9.01 8.79 -9.96
CA HIS A 72 9.56 8.76 -8.60
C HIS A 72 8.82 9.74 -7.66
N ILE A 73 8.61 10.99 -8.10
CA ILE A 73 7.89 11.99 -7.30
C ILE A 73 6.45 11.53 -7.02
N ARG A 74 5.76 10.95 -8.03
CA ARG A 74 4.41 10.41 -7.83
C ARG A 74 4.40 9.27 -6.82
N SER A 75 5.37 8.35 -6.91
CA SER A 75 5.50 7.29 -5.92
C SER A 75 5.65 7.85 -4.51
N ASP A 76 6.54 8.83 -4.30
CA ASP A 76 6.78 9.41 -2.98
C ASP A 76 5.49 10.00 -2.39
N VAL A 77 4.70 10.70 -3.21
CA VAL A 77 3.41 11.27 -2.80
C VAL A 77 2.39 10.18 -2.46
N LEU A 78 2.22 9.20 -3.35
CA LEU A 78 1.28 8.09 -3.14
C LEU A 78 1.64 7.26 -1.90
N LEU A 79 2.94 7.05 -1.65
CA LEU A 79 3.37 6.34 -0.46
C LEU A 79 2.99 7.10 0.82
N GLN A 80 3.19 8.42 0.84
CA GLN A 80 2.75 9.25 1.96
C GLN A 80 1.22 9.19 2.15
N GLU A 81 0.46 9.30 1.07
CA GLU A 81 -1.00 9.18 1.11
C GLU A 81 -1.45 7.81 1.63
N SER A 82 -0.76 6.73 1.25
CA SER A 82 -1.07 5.38 1.73
C SER A 82 -0.93 5.26 3.26
N PHE A 83 0.08 5.91 3.85
CA PHE A 83 0.25 5.95 5.30
C PHE A 83 -0.79 6.83 5.98
N ASP A 84 -1.20 7.94 5.36
CA ASP A 84 -2.27 8.78 5.90
C ASP A 84 -3.59 7.99 5.97
N TYR A 85 -3.91 7.22 4.93
CA TYR A 85 -5.05 6.30 4.94
C TYR A 85 -4.90 5.18 5.98
N GLU A 86 -3.72 4.59 6.13
CA GLU A 86 -3.47 3.55 7.14
C GLU A 86 -3.69 4.09 8.56
N MET A 87 -3.18 5.29 8.84
CA MET A 87 -3.35 5.94 10.14
C MET A 87 -4.82 6.28 10.43
N ALA A 88 -5.55 6.73 9.42
CA ALA A 88 -7.00 6.93 9.53
C ALA A 88 -7.74 5.61 9.78
N ALA A 89 -7.38 4.55 9.05
CA ALA A 89 -7.95 3.21 9.24
C ALA A 89 -7.72 2.68 10.65
N LEU A 90 -6.50 2.86 11.19
CA LEU A 90 -6.16 2.48 12.56
C LEU A 90 -6.94 3.27 13.61
N ALA A 91 -7.24 4.55 13.34
CA ALA A 91 -8.06 5.36 14.23
C ALA A 91 -9.52 4.85 14.26
N GLU A 92 -10.11 4.62 13.09
CA GLU A 92 -11.47 4.06 12.97
C GLU A 92 -11.56 2.65 13.57
N TYR A 93 -10.55 1.81 13.36
CA TYR A 93 -10.48 0.48 13.95
C TYR A 93 -10.50 0.53 15.48
N LYS A 94 -9.67 1.42 16.08
CA LYS A 94 -9.63 1.59 17.54
C LYS A 94 -10.94 2.14 18.09
N LEU A 95 -11.59 3.04 17.35
CA LEU A 95 -12.91 3.55 17.72
C LEU A 95 -13.96 2.43 17.72
N ALA A 96 -13.94 1.57 16.69
CA ALA A 96 -14.84 0.43 16.55
C ALA A 96 -14.62 -0.66 17.61
N GLN A 97 -13.38 -0.86 18.06
CA GLN A 97 -13.09 -1.77 19.18
C GLN A 97 -13.73 -1.34 20.50
N GLY A 98 -14.04 -0.05 20.66
CA GLY A 98 -14.52 0.50 21.92
C GLY A 98 -13.46 0.46 23.03
N PRO A 99 -13.83 0.79 24.28
CA PRO A 99 -12.92 0.70 25.41
C PRO A 99 -12.49 -0.75 25.65
N ILE A 100 -11.19 -0.97 25.80
CA ILE A 100 -10.65 -2.22 26.33
C ILE A 100 -11.11 -2.31 27.79
N ASN A 101 -12.13 -3.11 28.07
CA ASN A 101 -12.55 -3.35 29.46
C ASN A 101 -11.37 -4.02 30.21
N PRO A 102 -10.95 -3.47 31.37
CA PRO A 102 -9.88 -4.02 32.19
C PRO A 102 -10.22 -5.38 32.81
#